data_AF-A0ABD0AM46-F1
#
_entry.id   AF-A0ABD0AM46-F1
#
_cell.length_a   1.000
_cell.length_b   1.000
_cell.length_c   1.000
_cell.angle_alpha   90.00
_cell.angle_beta   90.00
_cell.angle_gamma   90.00
#
_symmetry.space_group_name_H-M   'P 1'
#
loop_
_entity.id
_entity.type
_entity.pdbx_description
1 polymer ?
#
loop_
_entity_poly.entity_id
_entity_poly.type
_entity_poly.pdbx_seq_one_letter_code
_entity_poly.pdbx_strand_id
1 'polypeptide(L)' 'MTYSHLTTAELTTIANFFTQGTKAYKVAQMLKRSVETIYRVYRYLKTGATIVDYQQQYGSVVVVS' A
#
# COMPACT_ATOMS: atom_id res chain seq x y z
N MET A 1 -14.94 -9.25 -7.59
CA MET A 1 -13.73 -9.32 -6.74
C MET A 1 -13.89 -8.33 -5.61
N THR A 2 -14.11 -8.82 -4.40
CA THR A 2 -14.20 -7.96 -3.22
C THR A 2 -12.81 -7.40 -2.95
N TYR A 3 -12.64 -6.09 -3.09
CA TYR A 3 -11.38 -5.41 -2.82
C TYR A 3 -11.14 -5.42 -1.31
N SER A 4 -10.41 -6.42 -0.80
CA SER A 4 -9.94 -6.39 0.59
C SER A 4 -8.91 -5.29 0.73
N HIS A 5 -9.28 -4.19 1.40
CA HIS A 5 -8.39 -3.07 1.67
C HIS A 5 -7.11 -3.55 2.36
N LEU A 6 -6.00 -2.87 2.07
CA LEU A 6 -4.76 -3.04 2.81
C LEU A 6 -4.93 -2.42 4.19
N THR A 7 -4.49 -3.13 5.22
CA THR A 7 -4.42 -2.58 6.58
C THR A 7 -3.33 -1.51 6.67
N THR A 8 -3.41 -0.64 7.68
CA THR A 8 -2.35 0.35 7.97
C THR A 8 -0.98 -0.31 8.16
N ALA A 9 -0.94 -1.48 8.79
CA ALA A 9 0.29 -2.26 8.98
C ALA A 9 0.87 -2.77 7.65
N GLU A 10 0.02 -3.28 6.76
CA GLU A 10 0.45 -3.68 5.41
C GLU A 10 0.97 -2.46 4.63
N LEU A 11 0.27 -1.32 4.67
CA LEU A 11 0.71 -0.10 3.98
C LEU A 11 2.05 0.43 4.51
N THR A 12 2.24 0.44 5.83
CA THR A 12 3.52 0.79 6.47
C THR A 12 4.65 -0.14 6.02
N THR A 13 4.37 -1.45 5.99
CA THR A 13 5.32 -2.45 5.50
C THR A 13 5.69 -2.22 4.03
N ILE A 14 4.69 -1.95 3.18
CA ILE A 14 4.88 -1.65 1.75
C ILE A 14 5.74 -0.39 1.57
N ALA A 15 5.48 0.67 2.35
CA ALA A 15 6.27 1.90 2.30
C ALA A 15 7.73 1.67 2.69
N ASN A 16 7.99 0.91 3.76
CA ASN A 16 9.35 0.57 4.18
C ASN A 16 10.10 -0.23 3.12
N PHE A 17 9.44 -1.16 2.42
CA PHE A 17 10.08 -1.91 1.34
C PHE A 17 10.27 -1.07 0.07
N PHE A 18 9.39 -0.11 -0.19
CA PHE A 18 9.55 0.85 -1.27
C PHE A 18 10.80 1.72 -1.07
N THR A 19 11.02 2.25 0.13
CA THR A 19 12.21 3.07 0.45
C THR A 19 13.50 2.25 0.37
N GLN A 20 13.44 0.95 0.65
CA GLN A 20 14.56 0.00 0.48
C GLN A 20 14.77 -0.45 -0.99
N GLY A 21 13.96 0.02 -1.94
CA GLY A 21 14.07 -0.37 -3.36
C GLY A 21 13.64 -1.81 -3.65
N THR A 22 12.91 -2.46 -2.74
CA THR A 22 12.44 -3.83 -2.93
C THR A 22 11.38 -3.87 -4.03
N LYS A 23 11.44 -4.87 -4.92
CA LYS A 23 10.50 -4.99 -6.04
C LYS A 23 9.10 -5.37 -5.55
N ALA A 24 8.06 -4.71 -6.08
CA ALA A 24 6.66 -4.88 -5.68
C ALA A 24 6.17 -6.35 -5.69
N TYR A 25 6.60 -7.16 -6.65
CA TYR A 25 6.20 -8.57 -6.71
C TYR A 25 6.71 -9.39 -5.51
N LYS A 26 7.90 -9.07 -4.97
CA LYS A 26 8.43 -9.75 -3.78
C LYS A 26 7.59 -9.40 -2.55
N VAL A 27 7.25 -8.12 -2.39
CA VAL A 27 6.40 -7.65 -1.30
C VAL A 27 5.00 -8.27 -1.39
N ALA A 28 4.45 -8.39 -2.59
CA ALA A 28 3.17 -9.05 -2.83
C ALA A 28 3.18 -10.52 -2.39
N GLN A 29 4.24 -11.27 -2.73
CA GLN A 29 4.42 -12.64 -2.28
C GLN A 29 4.52 -12.72 -0.75
N MET A 30 5.29 -11.83 -0.11
CA MET A 30 5.45 -11.80 1.35
C MET A 30 4.12 -11.51 2.08
N LEU A 31 3.34 -10.56 1.57
CA LEU A 31 2.06 -10.16 2.17
C LEU A 31 0.89 -11.04 1.74
N LYS A 32 1.11 -12.04 0.87
CA LYS A 32 0.05 -12.87 0.27
C LYS A 32 -1.05 -12.01 -0.38
N ARG A 33 -0.65 -10.93 -1.04
CA ARG A 33 -1.55 -10.00 -1.76
C ARG A 33 -1.29 -10.06 -3.26
N SER A 34 -2.29 -9.63 -4.03
CA SER A 34 -2.12 -9.45 -5.47
C SER A 34 -1.02 -8.45 -5.77
N VAL A 35 -0.17 -8.78 -6.75
CA VAL A 35 0.93 -7.92 -7.19
C VAL A 35 0.41 -6.56 -7.66
N GLU A 36 -0.76 -6.53 -8.29
CA GLU A 36 -1.44 -5.29 -8.71
C GLU A 36 -1.77 -4.36 -7.53
N THR A 37 -2.22 -4.91 -6.41
CA THR A 37 -2.53 -4.14 -5.19
C THR A 37 -1.29 -3.42 -4.69
N ILE A 38 -0.14 -4.10 -4.67
CA ILE A 38 1.13 -3.50 -4.25
C ILE A 38 1.63 -2.49 -5.28
N TYR A 39 1.47 -2.77 -6.58
CA TYR A 39 1.85 -1.82 -7.63
C TYR A 39 1.08 -0.50 -7.56
N ARG A 40 -0.20 -0.52 -7.18
CA ARG A 40 -0.98 0.71 -6.97
C ARG A 40 -0.35 1.59 -5.88
N VAL A 41 0.00 1.00 -4.74
CA VAL A 41 0.69 1.72 -3.65
C VAL A 41 2.05 2.24 -4.12
N TYR A 42 2.86 1.41 -4.79
CA TYR A 42 4.17 1.82 -5.30
C TYR A 42 4.08 2.98 -6.30
N ARG A 43 3.14 2.92 -7.24
CA ARG A 43 2.90 4.00 -8.20
C ARG A 43 2.53 5.29 -7.49
N TYR A 44 1.73 5.19 -6.43
CA TYR A 44 1.35 6.32 -5.61
C TYR A 44 2.56 6.91 -4.85
N LEU A 45 3.35 6.09 -4.16
CA LEU A 45 4.55 6.57 -3.45
C LEU A 45 5.58 7.21 -4.39
N LYS A 46 5.67 6.76 -5.65
CA LYS A 46 6.54 7.37 -6.67
C LYS A 46 6.17 8.81 -7.02
N THR A 47 4.95 9.27 -6.74
CA THR A 47 4.58 10.68 -6.96
C THR A 47 5.07 11.60 -5.85
N GLY A 48 5.70 11.05 -4.79
CA GLY A 48 6.05 11.77 -3.57
C GLY A 48 4.95 11.76 -2.52
N ALA A 49 3.79 11.15 -2.80
CA ALA A 49 2.70 11.01 -1.85
C ALA A 49 3.03 10.01 -0.72
N THR A 50 2.31 10.12 0.39
CA THR A 50 2.51 9.26 1.57
C THR A 50 1.48 8.14 1.62
N ILE A 51 1.71 7.13 2.47
CA ILE A 51 0.67 6.11 2.73
C ILE A 51 -0.56 6.69 3.43
N VAL A 52 -0.43 7.78 4.17
CA VAL A 52 -1.57 8.46 4.81
C VAL A 52 -2.47 9.05 3.73
N ASP A 53 -1.88 9.72 2.74
CA ASP A 53 -2.59 10.25 1.56
C ASP A 53 -3.29 9.10 0.78
N TYR A 54 -2.58 7.98 0.59
CA TYR A 54 -3.16 6.79 -0.04
C TYR A 54 -4.34 6.21 0.76
N GLN A 55 -4.23 6.18 2.10
CA GLN A 55 -5.33 5.73 2.98
C GLN A 55 -6.52 6.68 2.93
N GLN A 56 -6.31 7.99 2.85
CA GLN A 56 -7.41 8.94 2.73
C GLN A 56 -8.12 8.83 1.37
N GLN A 57 -7.36 8.55 0.30
CA GLN A 57 -7.91 8.45 -1.05
C GLN A 57 -8.56 7.08 -1.35
N TYR A 58 -8.06 5.99 -0.76
CA TYR A 58 -8.45 4.61 -1.12
C TYR A 58 -8.82 3.71 0.06
N GLY A 59 -8.53 4.14 1.30
CA GLY A 59 -9.04 3.51 2.51
C GLY A 59 -10.38 4.15 2.87
N SER A 60 -11.39 3.34 3.17
CA SER A 60 -12.64 3.85 3.72
C SER A 60 -12.34 4.75 4.91
N VAL A 61 -12.81 5.99 4.84
CA VAL A 61 -12.74 7.01 5.89
C VAL A 61 -13.01 6.37 7.25
N VAL A 62 -11.96 6.20 8.07
CA VAL A 62 -12.12 6.16 9.52
C VAL A 62 -11.57 7.48 10.00
N VAL A 63 -12.43 8.49 9.98
CA VAL A 63 -12.30 9.64 10.87
C VAL A 63 -12.33 9.06 12.29
N VAL A 64 -11.17 8.93 12.92
CA VAL A 64 -11.14 8.84 14.38
C VAL A 64 -11.61 10.21 14.88
N SER A 65 -12.83 10.23 15.40
CA SER A 65 -13.45 11.37 16.10
C SER A 65 -12.88 11.47 17.51
#